data_AF-A0A557SU72-F1
#
_entry.id   AF-A0A557SU72-F1
#
_cell.length_a   1.000
_cell.length_b   1.000
_cell.length_c   1.000
_cell.angle_alpha   90.00
_cell.angle_beta   90.00
_cell.angle_gamma   90.00
#
_symmetry.space_group_name_H-M   'P 1'
#
loop_
_entity.id
_entity.type
_entity.pdbx_description
1 polymer ?
#
loop_
_entity_poly.entity_id
_entity_poly.type
_entity_poly.pdbx_seq_one_letter_code
_entity_poly.pdbx_strand_id
1 'polypeptide(L)' 'MINVNTVKRMIMKCIYEEDTDDKIKLFIKINKLLPRDLKIDSPTMITKDFIDKRLYNLEANLG' A
#
# COMPACT_ATOMS: atom_id res chain seq x y z
N MET A 1 -17.46 -3.09 -5.26
CA MET A 1 -16.41 -2.75 -6.26
C MET A 1 -15.42 -1.83 -5.61
N ILE A 2 -14.12 -2.11 -5.74
CA ILE A 2 -13.07 -1.24 -5.21
C ILE A 2 -12.89 -0.06 -6.16
N ASN A 3 -12.85 1.15 -5.62
CA ASN A 3 -12.53 2.34 -6.40
C ASN A 3 -11.02 2.40 -6.62
N VAL A 4 -10.57 1.88 -7.76
CA VAL A 4 -9.14 1.79 -8.13
C VAL A 4 -8.47 3.17 -8.07
N ASN A 5 -9.15 4.24 -8.47
CA ASN A 5 -8.60 5.59 -8.41
C ASN A 5 -8.36 6.06 -6.97
N THR A 6 -9.25 5.71 -6.04
CA THR A 6 -9.04 5.97 -4.61
C THR A 6 -7.84 5.20 -4.07
N VAL A 7 -7.70 3.93 -4.46
CA VAL A 7 -6.56 3.10 -4.03
C VAL A 7 -5.24 3.66 -4.58
N LYS A 8 -5.17 4.00 -5.87
CA LYS A 8 -3.98 4.62 -6.49
C LYS A 8 -3.57 5.92 -5.78
N ARG A 9 -4.54 6.78 -5.45
CA ARG A 9 -4.27 8.02 -4.69
C ARG A 9 -3.72 7.74 -3.29
N MET A 10 -4.23 6.72 -2.61
CA MET A 10 -3.72 6.31 -1.30
C MET A 10 -2.33 5.70 -1.40
N ILE A 11 -2.05 4.92 -2.44
CA ILE A 11 -0.73 4.36 -2.73
C ILE A 11 0.29 5.49 -2.89
N MET A 12 0.03 6.47 -3.77
CA MET A 12 0.92 7.62 -3.94
C MET A 12 1.15 8.36 -2.63
N LYS A 13 0.09 8.62 -1.86
CA LYS A 13 0.22 9.26 -0.54
C LYS A 13 1.14 8.48 0.40
N CYS A 14 1.06 7.15 0.39
CA CYS A 14 1.89 6.30 1.23
C CYS A 14 3.36 6.27 0.77
N ILE A 15 3.61 6.25 -0.54
CA ILE A 15 4.98 6.26 -1.10
C ILE A 15 5.72 7.54 -0.69
N TYR A 16 5.07 8.69 -0.80
CA TYR A 16 5.66 9.99 -0.46
C TYR A 16 5.58 10.38 1.03
N GLU A 17 5.06 9.50 1.90
CA GLU A 17 5.03 9.76 3.34
C GLU A 17 6.44 9.61 3.93
N GLU A 18 6.92 10.67 4.59
CA GLU A 18 8.26 10.69 5.19
C GLU A 18 8.26 10.09 6.58
N ASP A 19 7.16 10.22 7.33
CA ASP A 19 7.03 9.63 8.65
C ASP A 19 6.84 8.11 8.55
N THR A 20 7.68 7.34 9.26
CA THR A 20 7.65 5.88 9.16
C THR A 20 6.36 5.28 9.72
N ASP A 21 5.88 5.82 10.84
CA ASP A 21 4.72 5.27 11.52
C ASP A 21 3.44 5.53 10.72
N ASP A 22 3.31 6.75 10.18
CA ASP A 22 2.20 7.10 9.31
C ASP A 22 2.25 6.38 7.97
N LYS A 23 3.44 6.13 7.42
CA LYS A 23 3.61 5.27 6.24
C LYS A 23 3.13 3.84 6.49
N ILE A 24 3.46 3.26 7.64
CA ILE A 24 2.97 1.93 8.05
C ILE A 24 1.45 1.93 8.21
N LYS A 25 0.88 2.96 8.87
CA LYS A 25 -0.58 3.08 9.02
C LYS A 25 -1.30 3.16 7.67
N LEU A 26 -0.76 3.95 6.73
CA LEU A 26 -1.29 4.08 5.37
C LEU A 26 -1.22 2.74 4.62
N PHE A 27 -0.08 2.04 4.69
CA PHE A 27 0.09 0.73 4.09
C PHE A 27 -0.95 -0.28 4.60
N ILE A 28 -1.14 -0.37 5.92
CA ILE A 28 -2.15 -1.26 6.53
C ILE A 28 -3.56 -0.88 6.05
N LYS A 29 -3.86 0.42 5.94
CA LYS A 29 -5.16 0.90 5.47
C LYS A 29 -5.40 0.52 4.01
N ILE A 30 -4.42 0.71 3.13
CA ILE A 30 -4.47 0.29 1.72
C ILE A 30 -4.72 -1.22 1.65
N ASN A 31 -3.94 -2.01 2.38
CA ASN A 31 -4.03 -3.47 2.37
C ASN A 31 -5.40 -4.00 2.85
N LYS A 32 -6.06 -3.30 3.77
CA LYS A 32 -7.43 -3.63 4.21
C LYS A 32 -8.49 -3.37 3.15
N LEU A 33 -8.27 -2.41 2.24
CA LEU A 33 -9.21 -2.06 1.17
C LEU A 33 -9.11 -2.98 -0.04
N LEU A 34 -8.02 -3.73 -0.17
CA LEU A 34 -7.79 -4.65 -1.28
C LEU A 34 -8.67 -5.92 -1.17
N PRO A 35 -9.09 -6.48 -2.31
CA PRO A 35 -9.73 -7.80 -2.31
C PRO A 35 -8.69 -8.85 -1.89
N ARG A 36 -9.15 -10.01 -1.41
CA ARG A 36 -8.27 -11.05 -0.85
C ARG A 36 -7.08 -11.38 -1.76
N ASP A 37 -7.32 -11.46 -3.07
CA ASP A 37 -6.31 -11.89 -4.04
C ASP A 37 -5.20 -10.86 -4.29
N LEU A 38 -5.41 -9.60 -3.89
CA LEU A 38 -4.40 -8.52 -4.00
C LEU A 38 -3.83 -8.11 -2.65
N LYS A 39 -4.22 -8.77 -1.54
CA LYS A 39 -3.66 -8.45 -0.24
C LYS A 39 -2.18 -8.79 -0.20
N ILE A 40 -1.41 -7.88 0.38
CA ILE A 40 0.02 -8.02 0.56
C ILE A 40 0.25 -8.66 1.93
N ASP A 41 0.84 -9.85 1.94
CA ASP A 41 1.28 -10.46 3.19
C ASP A 41 2.40 -9.62 3.80
N SER A 42 2.17 -9.21 5.04
CA SER A 42 3.15 -8.43 5.80
C SER A 42 4.05 -9.37 6.59
N PRO A 43 5.38 -9.24 6.50
CA PRO A 43 6.29 -9.84 7.47
C PRO A 43 6.07 -9.24 8.87
N THR A 44 6.65 -9.87 9.88
CA THR A 44 6.67 -9.39 11.28
C THR A 44 7.36 -8.03 11.44
N MET A 45 8.26 -7.66 10.51
CA MET A 45 8.93 -6.36 10.50
C MET A 45 8.68 -5.65 9.17
N ILE A 46 7.99 -4.52 9.20
CA ILE A 46 7.68 -3.69 8.03
C ILE A 46 8.70 -2.56 7.95
N THR A 47 9.43 -2.45 6.84
CA THR A 47 10.35 -1.34 6.56
C THR A 47 9.77 -0.42 5.49
N LYS A 48 10.28 0.82 5.41
CA LYS A 48 9.92 1.78 4.35
C LYS A 48 10.12 1.18 2.95
N ASP A 49 11.30 0.61 2.72
CA ASP A 49 11.65 -0.01 1.43
C ASP A 49 10.73 -1.18 1.06
N PHE A 50 10.30 -1.97 2.06
CA PHE A 50 9.33 -3.04 1.83
C PHE A 50 7.99 -2.47 1.37
N ILE A 51 7.49 -1.43 2.06
CA ILE A 51 6.23 -0.76 1.70
C ILE A 51 6.31 -0.23 0.28
N ASP A 52 7.36 0.53 -0.05
CA ASP A 52 7.50 1.17 -1.35
C ASP A 52 7.53 0.14 -2.48
N LYS A 53 8.39 -0.89 -2.36
CA LYS A 53 8.48 -1.95 -3.37
C LYS A 53 7.15 -2.66 -3.58
N ARG A 54 6.41 -2.94 -2.50
CA ARG A 54 5.12 -3.64 -2.60
C ARG A 54 4.03 -2.76 -3.18
N LEU A 55 3.99 -1.48 -2.81
CA LEU A 55 3.00 -0.53 -3.31
C LEU A 55 3.23 -0.16 -4.78
N TYR A 56 4.48 0.00 -5.23
CA TYR A 56 4.78 0.18 -6.66
C TYR A 56 4.31 -1.00 -7.52
N ASN A 57 4.57 -2.22 -7.06
CA ASN A 57 4.08 -3.43 -7.76
C ASN A 57 2.56 -3.50 -7.77
N LEU A 58 1.91 -3.12 -6.66
CA LEU A 58 0.45 -3.08 -6.58
C LEU A 58 -0.14 -2.03 -7.53
N GLU A 59 0.44 -0.83 -7.60
CA GLU A 59 0.00 0.22 -8.52
C GLU A 59 0.10 -0.23 -9.99
N ALA A 60 1.20 -0.87 -10.37
CA ALA A 60 1.40 -1.43 -11.71
C ALA A 60 0.36 -2.52 -12.06
N ASN A 61 0.01 -3.37 -11.09
CA ASN A 61 -1.01 -4.41 -11.26
C ASN A 61 -2.44 -3.86 -11.31
N LEU A 62 -2.69 -2.65 -10.81
CA LEU A 62 -4.02 -2.06 -10.74
C LEU A 62 -4.47 -1.38 -12.05
N GLY A 63 -3.63 -1.29 -13.08
CA GLY A 63 -4.00 -0.86 -14.45
C GLY A 63 -4.53 0.55 -14.53
#